data_AF-A0A734AAR7-F1
#
_entry.id   AF-A0A734AAR7-F1
#
_cell.length_a   1.000
_cell.length_b   1.000
_cell.length_c   1.000
_cell.angle_alpha   90.00
_cell.angle_beta   90.00
_cell.angle_gamma   90.00
#
_symmetry.space_group_name_H-M   'P 1'
#
loop_
_entity.id
_entity.type
_entity.pdbx_description
1 polymer ?
#
loop_
_entity_poly.entity_id
_entity_poly.type
_entity_poly.pdbx_seq_one_letter_code
_entity_poly.pdbx_strand_id
1 'polypeptide(L)'
;MKAKYLALMIGACFSHNLWAANNITIEQRLAELEQRVVNAEKRASDAEAQIRSLKQQQVAATPTVNVQSAEPIAADKTPPKLTLSGFSDIKFYGDVEFNMDAASRSGSLTSTRTSANKDWAPGTNERWDINGRLLLGFDGYQRLDNGNFAGFSVQPLADLTGKMNLDDAVFFFGRENDWKIKVGRFEAYDMFPLNQDTFI
;
A
#
# COMPACT_ATOMS: atom_id res chain seq x y z
N MET A 1 0.77 33.34 -3.64
CA MET A 1 0.07 33.49 -2.35
C MET A 1 -1.45 33.48 -2.52
N LYS A 2 -2.14 32.34 -2.73
CA LYS A 2 -3.64 32.31 -2.76
C LYS A 2 -4.32 30.98 -2.33
N ALA A 3 -3.60 29.94 -1.90
CA ALA A 3 -4.19 28.62 -1.63
C ALA A 3 -4.08 28.13 -0.18
N LYS A 4 -3.74 29.00 0.79
CA LYS A 4 -3.55 28.60 2.21
C LYS A 4 -4.61 29.13 3.19
N TYR A 5 -5.62 29.87 2.72
CA TYR A 5 -6.64 30.46 3.60
C TYR A 5 -8.00 29.74 3.59
N LEU A 6 -8.19 28.69 2.77
CA LEU A 6 -9.49 28.01 2.69
C LEU A 6 -9.64 26.86 3.70
N ALA A 7 -8.54 26.35 4.26
CA ALA A 7 -8.58 25.29 5.27
C ALA A 7 -8.75 25.79 6.72
N LEU A 8 -8.73 27.11 6.95
CA LEU A 8 -8.79 27.70 8.29
C LEU A 8 -10.21 28.15 8.73
N MET A 9 -11.25 27.85 7.94
CA MET A 9 -12.64 28.25 8.26
C MET A 9 -13.58 27.09 8.63
N ILE A 10 -13.09 25.84 8.65
CA ILE A 10 -13.91 24.68 9.06
C ILE A 10 -13.70 24.32 10.55
N GLY A 11 -12.66 24.88 11.19
CA GLY A 11 -12.29 24.57 12.58
C GLY A 11 -12.76 25.54 13.67
N ALA A 12 -13.59 26.56 13.35
CA ALA A 12 -13.93 27.63 14.29
C ALA A 12 -15.35 27.57 14.90
N CYS A 13 -16.17 26.56 14.57
CA CYS A 13 -17.57 26.53 15.02
C CYS A 13 -17.90 25.52 16.14
N PHE A 14 -16.93 24.80 16.71
CA PHE A 14 -17.20 23.81 17.76
C PHE A 14 -16.20 23.85 18.91
N SER A 15 -16.20 24.91 19.71
CA SER A 15 -15.59 24.84 21.05
C SER A 15 -16.02 25.98 21.97
N HIS A 16 -17.31 26.09 22.29
CA HIS A 16 -17.68 26.69 23.57
C HIS A 16 -18.87 25.93 24.15
N ASN A 17 -18.59 25.06 25.11
CA ASN A 17 -19.43 24.91 26.30
C ASN A 17 -18.51 24.47 27.44
N LEU A 18 -18.05 25.48 28.19
CA LEU A 18 -17.57 25.31 29.55
C LEU A 18 -18.62 24.52 30.34
N TRP A 19 -18.14 23.58 31.14
CA TRP A 19 -18.93 22.86 32.12
C TRP A 19 -19.57 23.85 33.11
N ALA A 20 -20.84 24.17 32.91
CA ALA A 20 -21.67 24.82 33.91
C ALA A 20 -22.49 23.75 34.64
N ALA A 21 -22.36 23.70 35.97
CA ALA A 21 -23.20 22.88 36.83
C ALA A 21 -24.65 23.39 36.73
N ASN A 22 -25.45 22.76 35.87
CA ASN A 22 -26.81 23.22 35.61
C ASN A 22 -27.84 22.41 36.42
N ASN A 23 -28.54 23.08 37.33
CA ASN A 23 -29.79 22.64 37.97
C ASN A 23 -30.94 22.69 36.95
N ILE A 24 -30.89 21.82 35.93
CA ILE A 24 -31.91 21.72 34.89
C ILE A 24 -32.89 20.61 35.26
N THR A 25 -34.19 20.88 35.21
CA THR A 25 -35.22 19.85 35.39
C THR A 25 -35.13 18.77 34.30
N ILE A 26 -35.57 17.54 34.62
CA ILE A 26 -35.48 16.38 33.72
C ILE A 26 -36.15 16.67 32.36
N GLU A 27 -37.26 17.40 32.36
CA GLU A 27 -38.01 17.75 31.15
C GLU A 27 -37.21 18.63 30.18
N GLN A 28 -36.42 19.58 30.69
CA GLN A 28 -35.55 20.43 29.87
C GLN A 28 -34.37 19.63 29.28
N ARG A 29 -33.84 18.64 30.00
CA ARG A 29 -32.84 17.71 29.45
C ARG A 29 -33.43 16.81 28.35
N LEU A 30 -34.69 16.40 28.51
CA LEU A 30 -35.39 15.60 27.51
C LEU A 30 -35.62 16.41 26.22
N ALA A 31 -36.06 17.66 26.33
CA ALA A 31 -36.21 18.56 25.19
C ALA A 31 -34.88 18.83 24.47
N GLU A 32 -33.78 18.98 25.20
CA GLU A 32 -32.46 19.15 24.59
C GLU A 32 -31.99 17.88 23.87
N LEU A 33 -32.26 16.70 24.44
CA LEU A 33 -31.97 15.41 23.78
C LEU A 33 -32.79 15.22 22.52
N GLU A 34 -34.09 15.54 22.55
CA GLU A 34 -34.97 15.47 21.39
C GLU A 34 -34.46 16.38 20.26
N GLN A 35 -34.05 17.61 20.59
CA GLN A 35 -33.48 18.53 19.62
C GLN A 35 -32.13 18.05 19.06
N ARG A 36 -31.31 17.40 19.89
CA ARG A 36 -30.05 16.77 19.45
C ARG A 36 -30.29 15.58 18.53
N VAL A 37 -31.34 14.78 18.79
CA VAL A 37 -31.74 13.65 17.94
C VAL A 37 -32.21 14.16 16.57
N VAL A 38 -33.10 15.16 16.54
CA VAL A 38 -33.56 15.78 15.28
C VAL A 38 -32.39 16.33 14.46
N ASN A 39 -31.41 16.97 15.11
CA ASN A 39 -30.21 17.47 14.44
C ASN A 39 -29.26 16.36 13.98
N ALA A 40 -29.26 15.21 14.65
CA ALA A 40 -28.49 14.04 14.22
C ALA A 40 -29.14 13.36 13.02
N GLU A 41 -30.47 13.19 13.03
CA GLU A 41 -31.24 12.64 11.93
C GLU A 41 -31.11 13.49 10.66
N LYS A 42 -31.17 14.82 10.80
CA LYS A 42 -30.96 15.73 9.66
C LYS A 42 -29.56 15.57 9.05
N ARG A 43 -28.52 15.50 9.89
CA ARG A 43 -27.13 15.30 9.41
C ARG A 43 -26.93 13.93 8.76
N ALA A 44 -27.58 12.90 9.28
CA ALA A 44 -27.56 11.57 8.67
C ALA A 44 -28.22 11.59 7.29
N SER A 45 -29.39 12.24 7.17
CA SER A 45 -30.10 12.42 5.90
C SER A 45 -29.25 13.17 4.86
N ASP A 46 -28.60 14.26 5.27
CA ASP A 46 -27.71 15.04 4.41
C ASP A 46 -26.49 14.22 3.95
N ALA A 47 -25.90 13.41 4.85
CA ALA A 47 -24.79 12.53 4.52
C ALA A 47 -25.20 11.40 3.56
N GLU A 48 -26.38 10.81 3.75
CA GLU A 48 -26.92 9.81 2.82
C GLU A 48 -27.19 10.40 1.43
N ALA A 49 -27.69 11.63 1.35
CA ALA A 49 -27.87 12.34 0.08
C ALA A 49 -26.53 12.56 -0.64
N GLN A 50 -25.48 12.97 0.09
CA GLN A 50 -24.13 13.14 -0.46
C GLN A 50 -23.52 11.80 -0.91
N ILE A 51 -23.73 10.72 -0.15
CA ILE A 51 -23.27 9.38 -0.53
C ILE A 51 -23.99 8.90 -1.80
N ARG A 52 -25.28 9.20 -1.95
CA ARG A 52 -26.03 8.88 -3.18
C ARG A 52 -25.51 9.65 -4.39
N SER A 53 -25.22 10.96 -4.24
CA SER A 53 -24.63 11.74 -5.33
C SER A 53 -23.22 11.25 -5.69
N LEU A 54 -22.39 10.92 -4.69
CA LEU A 54 -21.05 10.37 -4.93
C LEU A 54 -21.12 8.98 -5.60
N LYS A 55 -22.05 8.12 -5.19
CA LYS A 55 -22.27 6.83 -5.86
C LYS A 55 -22.74 7.00 -7.30
N GLN A 56 -23.65 7.93 -7.60
CA GLN A 56 -24.05 8.22 -8.99
C GLN A 56 -22.88 8.77 -9.82
N GLN A 57 -22.03 9.60 -9.21
CA GLN A 57 -20.82 10.14 -9.85
C GLN A 57 -19.75 9.06 -10.09
N GLN A 58 -19.68 8.04 -9.21
CA GLN A 58 -18.76 6.91 -9.32
C GLN A 58 -19.27 5.82 -10.29
N VAL A 59 -20.57 5.67 -10.50
CA VAL A 59 -21.13 4.77 -11.53
C VAL A 59 -20.98 5.36 -12.95
N ALA A 60 -20.85 6.68 -13.08
CA ALA A 60 -20.48 7.35 -14.33
C ALA A 60 -18.95 7.41 -14.57
N ALA A 61 -18.16 7.06 -13.56
CA ALA A 61 -16.70 6.99 -13.63
C ALA A 61 -16.23 5.58 -13.25
N THR A 62 -16.52 4.61 -14.12
CA THR A 62 -15.63 3.47 -14.26
C THR A 62 -14.21 4.03 -14.41
N PRO A 63 -13.23 3.64 -13.58
CA PRO A 63 -11.85 3.89 -13.91
C PRO A 63 -11.54 2.95 -15.09
N THR A 64 -11.92 3.35 -16.30
CA THR A 64 -11.14 2.94 -17.45
C THR A 64 -9.78 3.58 -17.19
N VAL A 65 -8.82 2.75 -16.79
CA VAL A 65 -7.45 3.02 -17.19
C VAL A 65 -7.54 3.14 -18.71
N ASN A 66 -7.73 4.36 -19.20
CA ASN A 66 -7.45 4.65 -20.59
C ASN A 66 -5.96 4.40 -20.69
N VAL A 67 -5.61 3.19 -21.10
CA VAL A 67 -4.46 3.01 -21.96
C VAL A 67 -4.81 3.84 -23.19
N GLN A 68 -4.55 5.15 -23.12
CA GLN A 68 -4.21 5.90 -24.31
C GLN A 68 -2.97 5.17 -24.79
N SER A 69 -3.16 4.21 -25.68
CA SER A 69 -2.20 4.00 -26.75
C SER A 69 -1.96 5.41 -27.25
N ALA A 70 -0.81 5.99 -26.88
CA ALA A 70 -0.40 7.26 -27.42
C ALA A 70 -0.65 7.17 -28.93
N GLU A 71 -1.24 8.21 -29.51
CA GLU A 71 -1.27 8.35 -30.96
C GLU A 71 0.07 7.85 -31.49
N PRO A 72 0.08 6.93 -32.47
CA PRO A 72 1.32 6.41 -33.00
C PRO A 72 2.16 7.64 -33.32
N ILE A 73 3.32 7.70 -32.67
CA ILE A 73 4.26 8.80 -32.78
C ILE A 73 4.31 9.11 -34.28
N ALA A 74 4.05 10.37 -34.66
CA ALA A 74 3.99 10.81 -36.05
C ALA A 74 4.96 10.01 -36.91
N ALA A 75 4.52 9.51 -38.07
CA ALA A 75 5.18 8.51 -38.91
C ALA A 75 6.67 8.74 -39.26
N ASP A 76 7.24 9.87 -38.83
CA ASP A 76 8.65 10.26 -38.92
C ASP A 76 9.49 10.02 -37.66
N LYS A 77 8.92 9.50 -36.56
CA LYS A 77 9.71 9.09 -35.39
C LYS A 77 9.55 7.60 -35.16
N THR A 78 10.59 6.87 -35.58
CA THR A 78 10.75 5.45 -35.32
C THR A 78 10.48 5.18 -33.83
N PRO A 79 9.50 4.32 -33.49
CA PRO A 79 9.26 3.99 -32.09
C PRO A 79 10.55 3.42 -31.49
N PRO A 80 10.83 3.68 -30.20
CA PRO A 80 11.99 3.12 -29.53
C PRO A 80 11.95 1.59 -29.70
N LYS A 81 12.84 1.08 -30.54
CA LYS A 81 12.93 -0.34 -30.86
C LYS A 81 13.70 -1.02 -29.74
N LEU A 82 13.04 -1.89 -28.99
CA LEU A 82 13.73 -2.83 -28.10
C LEU A 82 14.50 -3.82 -28.98
N THR A 83 15.82 -3.67 -29.08
CA THR A 83 16.67 -4.63 -29.77
C THR A 83 17.11 -5.70 -28.79
N LEU A 84 16.59 -6.92 -28.95
CA LEU A 84 17.00 -8.09 -28.19
C LEU A 84 18.02 -8.85 -29.06
N SER A 85 19.24 -9.03 -28.58
CA SER A 85 20.28 -9.78 -29.29
C SER A 85 20.95 -10.78 -28.35
N GLY A 86 21.30 -11.95 -28.87
CA GLY A 86 22.08 -12.96 -28.14
C GLY A 86 21.29 -13.87 -27.21
N PHE A 87 20.18 -13.43 -26.61
CA PHE A 87 19.38 -14.28 -25.72
C PHE A 87 18.23 -14.98 -26.45
N SER A 88 18.03 -16.25 -26.14
CA SER A 88 16.91 -17.04 -26.68
C SER A 88 15.60 -16.61 -26.05
N ASP A 89 15.61 -16.42 -24.72
CA ASP A 89 14.45 -16.03 -23.93
C ASP A 89 14.79 -14.83 -23.04
N ILE A 90 14.00 -13.77 -23.13
CA ILE A 90 14.04 -12.63 -22.20
C ILE A 90 12.66 -12.48 -21.59
N LYS A 91 12.62 -12.40 -20.25
CA LYS A 91 11.40 -12.23 -19.48
C LYS A 91 11.51 -10.95 -18.66
N PHE A 92 10.49 -10.11 -18.79
CA PHE A 92 10.29 -8.96 -17.91
C PHE A 92 9.04 -9.20 -17.07
N TYR A 93 9.14 -8.97 -15.77
CA TYR A 93 8.06 -9.16 -14.80
C TYR A 93 8.26 -8.20 -13.63
N GLY A 94 7.38 -8.26 -12.65
CA GLY A 94 7.44 -7.43 -11.47
C GLY A 94 6.12 -7.48 -10.74
N ASP A 95 6.11 -6.93 -9.53
CA ASP A 95 4.91 -6.75 -8.74
C ASP A 95 4.89 -5.36 -8.10
N VAL A 96 3.70 -4.99 -7.63
CA VAL A 96 3.51 -3.75 -6.89
C VAL A 96 2.69 -4.08 -5.66
N GLU A 97 3.19 -3.67 -4.50
CA GLU A 97 2.52 -3.80 -3.22
C GLU A 97 2.23 -2.42 -2.65
N PHE A 98 1.00 -2.23 -2.16
CA PHE A 98 0.58 -1.04 -1.43
C PHE A 98 -0.12 -1.48 -0.15
N ASN A 99 0.44 -1.08 0.98
CA ASN A 99 -0.06 -1.34 2.32
C ASN A 99 -0.58 -0.03 2.92
N MET A 100 -1.77 -0.09 3.52
CA MET A 100 -2.35 1.04 4.24
C MET A 100 -2.87 0.53 5.58
N ASP A 101 -2.19 0.90 6.64
CA ASP A 101 -2.51 0.51 8.00
C ASP A 101 -3.13 1.70 8.74
N ALA A 102 -4.34 1.49 9.26
CA ALA A 102 -5.06 2.48 10.06
C ALA A 102 -5.29 1.90 11.45
N ALA A 103 -4.65 2.48 12.46
CA ALA A 103 -4.89 2.15 13.85
C ALA A 103 -5.59 3.32 14.53
N SER A 104 -6.84 3.08 14.98
CA SER A 104 -7.53 3.99 15.90
C SER A 104 -6.83 3.99 17.25
N ARG A 105 -6.95 5.07 18.02
CA ARG A 105 -6.47 5.07 19.41
C ARG A 105 -7.14 3.89 20.13
N SER A 106 -6.36 2.94 20.63
CA SER A 106 -6.85 2.01 21.64
C SER A 106 -6.81 2.73 22.97
N GLY A 107 -7.67 3.73 23.13
CA GLY A 107 -8.11 4.11 24.46
C GLY A 107 -8.87 2.91 25.00
N SER A 108 -8.14 1.98 25.63
CA SER A 108 -8.71 0.81 26.28
C SER A 108 -9.88 1.28 27.16
N LEU A 109 -11.10 0.93 26.76
CA LEU A 109 -12.26 1.03 27.64
C LEU A 109 -12.32 -0.20 28.58
N THR A 110 -11.28 -1.02 28.61
CA THR A 110 -11.07 -2.10 29.57
C THR A 110 -9.98 -1.71 30.56
N SER A 111 -10.22 -0.60 31.25
CA SER A 111 -9.69 -0.43 32.61
C SER A 111 -10.45 -1.36 33.54
N THR A 112 -10.18 -2.66 33.48
CA THR A 112 -10.48 -3.57 34.59
C THR A 112 -9.31 -4.55 34.74
N ARG A 113 -8.22 -4.02 35.32
CA ARG A 113 -7.03 -4.73 35.84
C ARG A 113 -6.05 -5.28 34.80
N THR A 114 -5.24 -4.38 34.24
CA THR A 114 -3.84 -4.74 33.92
C THR A 114 -3.02 -4.58 35.19
N SER A 115 -2.61 -5.71 35.76
CA SER A 115 -1.58 -5.78 36.79
C SER A 115 -0.33 -5.03 36.33
N ALA A 116 0.22 -4.23 37.23
CA ALA A 116 1.33 -3.30 37.02
C ALA A 116 2.65 -4.03 36.71
N ASN A 117 2.83 -4.56 35.50
CA ASN A 117 4.14 -4.83 34.92
C ASN A 117 4.08 -5.25 33.43
N LYS A 118 3.51 -4.42 32.55
CA LYS A 118 3.72 -4.58 31.09
C LYS A 118 3.77 -3.20 30.43
N ASP A 119 4.95 -2.88 29.89
CA ASP A 119 5.24 -1.68 29.09
C ASP A 119 4.57 -1.71 27.70
N TRP A 120 3.29 -2.09 27.64
CA TRP A 120 2.45 -1.90 26.46
C TRP A 120 1.59 -0.67 26.68
N ALA A 121 2.24 0.49 26.63
CA ALA A 121 1.54 1.76 26.63
C ALA A 121 0.69 1.86 25.35
N PRO A 122 -0.65 1.94 25.45
CA PRO A 122 -1.48 2.22 24.29
C PRO A 122 -1.10 3.58 23.69
N GLY A 123 -0.92 3.64 22.38
CA GLY A 123 -0.58 4.89 21.68
C GLY A 123 -1.69 5.94 21.83
N THR A 124 -1.31 7.19 22.04
CA THR A 124 -2.26 8.28 22.33
C THR A 124 -2.94 8.88 21.10
N ASN A 125 -2.49 8.54 19.89
CA ASN A 125 -2.91 9.16 18.63
C ASN A 125 -3.34 8.10 17.62
N GLU A 126 -4.26 8.47 16.71
CA GLU A 126 -4.55 7.71 15.50
C GLU A 126 -3.29 7.61 14.63
N ARG A 127 -3.00 6.42 14.12
CA ARG A 127 -1.87 6.17 13.21
C ARG A 127 -2.40 5.75 11.85
N TRP A 128 -1.97 6.48 10.83
CA TRP A 128 -2.14 6.15 9.42
C TRP A 128 -0.75 5.91 8.86
N ASP A 129 -0.45 4.67 8.52
CA ASP A 129 0.81 4.29 7.88
C ASP A 129 0.53 3.82 6.45
N ILE A 130 1.29 4.36 5.51
CA ILE A 130 1.20 3.99 4.09
C ILE A 130 2.59 3.57 3.67
N ASN A 131 2.72 2.30 3.29
CA ASN A 131 3.97 1.71 2.83
C ASN A 131 3.67 0.81 1.62
N GLY A 132 4.71 0.24 1.02
CA GLY A 132 4.61 -0.63 -0.13
C GLY A 132 5.93 -0.70 -0.88
N ARG A 133 5.95 -1.48 -1.96
CA ARG A 133 7.15 -1.70 -2.78
C ARG A 133 6.80 -1.94 -4.24
N LEU A 134 7.77 -1.66 -5.10
CA LEU A 134 7.73 -1.94 -6.53
C LEU A 134 8.95 -2.81 -6.87
N LEU A 135 8.70 -4.05 -7.28
CA LEU A 135 9.74 -4.96 -7.76
C LEU A 135 9.70 -5.02 -9.28
N LEU A 136 10.85 -4.93 -9.93
CA LEU A 136 10.98 -5.18 -11.37
C LEU A 136 11.97 -6.31 -11.58
N GLY A 137 11.58 -7.37 -12.28
CA GLY A 137 12.41 -8.52 -12.58
C GLY A 137 12.77 -8.61 -14.06
N PHE A 138 14.06 -8.85 -14.32
CA PHE A 138 14.60 -9.07 -15.66
C PHE A 138 15.38 -10.38 -15.67
N ASP A 139 14.88 -11.34 -16.45
CA ASP A 139 15.58 -12.60 -16.68
C ASP A 139 16.02 -12.68 -18.14
N GLY A 140 17.27 -13.09 -18.35
CA GLY A 140 17.78 -13.48 -19.65
C GLY A 140 18.26 -14.92 -19.60
N TYR A 141 17.85 -15.72 -20.59
CA TYR A 141 18.24 -17.12 -20.71
C TYR A 141 18.66 -17.42 -22.15
N GLN A 142 19.80 -18.08 -22.30
CA GLN A 142 20.31 -18.53 -23.58
C GLN A 142 20.65 -20.01 -23.50
N ARG A 143 20.06 -20.78 -24.42
CA ARG A 143 20.36 -22.20 -24.62
C ARG A 143 21.23 -22.35 -25.85
N LEU A 144 22.26 -23.20 -25.74
CA LEU A 144 23.12 -23.61 -26.84
C LEU A 144 22.70 -25.00 -27.34
N ASP A 145 22.93 -25.29 -28.61
CA ASP A 145 22.55 -26.57 -29.24
C ASP A 145 23.25 -27.79 -28.62
N ASN A 146 24.35 -27.57 -27.91
CA ASN A 146 25.13 -28.62 -27.22
C ASN A 146 24.58 -28.97 -25.83
N GLY A 147 23.44 -28.40 -25.43
CA GLY A 147 22.80 -28.62 -24.13
C GLY A 147 23.38 -27.78 -22.99
N ASN A 148 24.32 -26.87 -23.28
CA ASN A 148 24.78 -25.88 -22.32
C ASN A 148 23.84 -24.67 -22.29
N PHE A 149 23.79 -23.98 -21.16
CA PHE A 149 23.02 -22.75 -21.01
C PHE A 149 23.76 -21.72 -20.17
N ALA A 150 23.39 -20.46 -20.38
CA ALA A 150 23.79 -19.35 -19.53
C ALA A 150 22.62 -18.37 -19.41
N GLY A 151 22.56 -17.66 -18.30
CA GLY A 151 21.51 -16.69 -18.05
C GLY A 151 21.80 -15.83 -16.84
N PHE A 152 20.92 -14.86 -16.65
CA PHE A 152 20.95 -13.95 -15.52
C PHE A 152 19.54 -13.67 -15.03
N SER A 153 19.43 -13.26 -13.78
CA SER A 153 18.21 -12.68 -13.21
C SER A 153 18.59 -11.51 -12.33
N VAL A 154 17.89 -10.39 -12.48
CA VAL A 154 18.08 -9.20 -11.65
C VAL A 154 16.73 -8.59 -11.28
N GLN A 155 16.59 -8.24 -10.00
CA GLN A 155 15.35 -7.75 -9.40
C GLN A 155 15.60 -6.51 -8.55
N PRO A 156 15.71 -5.30 -9.11
CA PRO A 156 15.64 -4.07 -8.32
C PRO A 156 14.28 -3.96 -7.61
N LEU A 157 14.33 -3.47 -6.37
CA LEU A 157 13.17 -3.28 -5.50
C LEU A 157 13.16 -1.83 -4.98
N ALA A 158 12.07 -1.11 -5.20
CA ALA A 158 11.91 0.26 -4.71
C ALA A 158 10.81 0.31 -3.65
N ASP A 159 11.12 0.79 -2.45
CA ASP A 159 10.12 1.01 -1.40
C ASP A 159 9.39 2.35 -1.65
N LEU A 160 8.12 2.47 -1.25
CA LEU A 160 7.36 3.72 -1.35
C LEU A 160 7.95 4.87 -0.49
N THR A 161 8.84 4.53 0.45
CA THR A 161 9.64 5.50 1.21
C THR A 161 10.77 6.13 0.38
N GLY A 162 10.99 5.68 -0.86
CA GLY A 162 12.04 6.15 -1.76
C GLY A 162 13.37 5.42 -1.60
N LYS A 163 13.44 4.37 -0.77
CA LYS A 163 14.63 3.52 -0.65
C LYS A 163 14.71 2.55 -1.83
N MET A 164 15.90 2.40 -2.38
CA MET A 164 16.19 1.42 -3.42
C MET A 164 16.97 0.25 -2.82
N ASN A 165 16.50 -0.95 -3.10
CA ASN A 165 17.07 -2.23 -2.72
C ASN A 165 17.26 -3.10 -3.98
N LEU A 166 17.92 -4.24 -3.79
CA LEU A 166 18.14 -5.25 -4.81
C LEU A 166 17.75 -6.58 -4.19
N ASP A 167 16.85 -7.34 -4.83
CA ASP A 167 16.27 -8.57 -4.28
C ASP A 167 16.91 -9.85 -4.83
N ASP A 168 17.16 -9.90 -6.14
CA ASP A 168 18.00 -10.91 -6.77
C ASP A 168 18.95 -10.23 -7.76
N ALA A 169 20.16 -10.75 -7.87
CA ALA A 169 21.14 -10.39 -8.87
C ALA A 169 22.11 -11.55 -9.05
N VAL A 170 21.75 -12.45 -9.97
CA VAL A 170 22.44 -13.71 -10.18
C VAL A 170 22.78 -13.90 -11.65
N PHE A 171 24.00 -14.38 -11.88
CA PHE A 171 24.40 -14.99 -13.14
C PHE A 171 24.47 -16.50 -12.94
N PHE A 172 24.06 -17.25 -13.94
CA PHE A 172 24.07 -18.71 -13.87
C PHE A 172 24.38 -19.35 -15.20
N PHE A 173 25.02 -20.51 -15.14
CA PHE A 173 25.35 -21.29 -16.33
C PHE A 173 25.47 -22.76 -15.97
N GLY A 174 25.37 -23.62 -16.97
CA GLY A 174 25.42 -25.05 -16.74
C GLY A 174 25.15 -25.88 -17.97
N ARG A 175 24.86 -27.15 -17.71
CA ARG A 175 24.38 -28.11 -18.69
C ARG A 175 23.01 -28.61 -18.26
N GLU A 176 22.06 -28.59 -19.19
CA GLU A 176 20.69 -28.96 -18.90
C GLU A 176 20.61 -30.38 -18.33
N ASN A 177 19.82 -30.53 -17.27
CA ASN A 177 19.60 -31.80 -16.57
C ASN A 177 20.87 -32.46 -15.99
N ASP A 178 21.97 -31.72 -15.84
CA ASP A 178 23.23 -32.26 -15.31
C ASP A 178 23.74 -31.40 -14.15
N TRP A 179 24.21 -30.18 -14.43
CA TRP A 179 24.74 -29.29 -13.40
C TRP A 179 24.44 -27.82 -13.69
N LYS A 180 24.46 -27.00 -12.64
CA LYS A 180 24.24 -25.56 -12.70
C LYS A 180 25.05 -24.85 -11.64
N ILE A 181 25.79 -23.83 -12.05
CA ILE A 181 26.49 -22.92 -11.16
C ILE A 181 25.71 -21.60 -11.15
N LYS A 182 25.47 -21.06 -9.96
CA LYS A 182 24.86 -19.74 -9.73
C LYS A 182 25.86 -18.88 -8.97
N VAL A 183 26.04 -17.64 -9.40
CA VAL A 183 26.94 -16.66 -8.77
C VAL A 183 26.22 -15.34 -8.63
N GLY A 184 26.17 -14.80 -7.43
CA GLY A 184 25.57 -13.49 -7.16
C GLY A 184 24.83 -13.44 -5.84
N ARG A 185 23.95 -12.44 -5.70
CA ARG A 185 23.04 -12.29 -4.57
C ARG A 185 21.71 -12.94 -4.95
N PHE A 186 21.32 -13.99 -4.25
CA PHE A 186 20.03 -14.62 -4.41
C PHE A 186 19.62 -15.30 -3.11
N GLU A 187 18.32 -15.51 -2.91
CA GLU A 187 17.85 -16.36 -1.81
C GLU A 187 18.23 -17.82 -2.10
N ALA A 188 19.16 -18.35 -1.29
CA ALA A 188 19.48 -19.76 -1.35
C ALA A 188 18.23 -20.58 -0.96
N TYR A 189 18.04 -21.74 -1.58
CA TYR A 189 17.06 -22.70 -1.08
C TYR A 189 17.36 -22.98 0.39
N ASP A 190 16.34 -22.94 1.25
CA ASP A 190 16.45 -23.40 2.63
C ASP A 190 16.93 -24.86 2.59
N MET A 191 18.19 -25.06 2.95
CA MET A 191 18.84 -26.37 2.91
C MET A 191 18.46 -27.24 4.12
N PHE A 192 17.57 -26.77 4.98
CA PHE A 192 17.01 -27.55 6.07
C PHE A 192 15.61 -28.01 5.70
N PRO A 193 15.43 -29.20 5.09
CA PRO A 193 14.15 -29.87 5.21
C PRO A 193 13.85 -29.97 6.71
N LEU A 194 12.72 -29.40 7.13
CA LEU A 194 12.21 -29.41 8.50
C LEU A 194 12.71 -30.65 9.28
N ASN A 195 13.65 -30.44 10.21
CA ASN A 195 14.28 -31.44 11.10
C ASN A 195 15.54 -32.24 10.63
N GLN A 196 16.56 -31.64 10.00
CA GLN A 196 17.90 -32.27 10.04
C GLN A 196 19.01 -31.33 10.49
N ASP A 197 19.67 -31.81 11.55
CA ASP A 197 20.70 -31.21 12.38
C ASP A 197 22.02 -31.02 11.63
N THR A 198 22.73 -29.94 11.96
CA THR A 198 24.04 -29.61 11.36
C THR A 198 25.11 -30.49 12.00
N PHE A 199 25.77 -31.36 11.22
CA PHE A 199 27.01 -31.99 11.69
C PHE A 199 28.23 -31.13 11.34
N ILE A 200 28.99 -30.81 12.38
CA ILE A 200 30.29 -30.11 12.40
C ILE A 200 31.36 -30.98 11.73
#